data_AF-W8BCP3-F1
#
_entry.id   AF-W8BCP3-F1
#
_cell.length_a   1.000
_cell.length_b   1.000
_cell.length_c   1.000
_cell.angle_alpha   90.00
_cell.angle_beta   90.00
_cell.angle_gamma   90.00
#
_symmetry.space_group_name_H-M   'P 1'
#
loop_
_entity.id
_entity.type
_entity.pdbx_description
1 polymer ?
#
loop_
_entity_poly.entity_id
_entity_poly.type
_entity_poly.pdbx_seq_one_letter_code
_entity_poly.pdbx_strand_id
1 'polypeptide(L)'
;WKLDNFTARIESGHSTLVESPIFSIKGKPLHLVADFQHLNRDFLYLQLTQAKTRSKNRNNIIIDMGGLFKEIANDKISFKHKISVLNQQNQRSKDLISQELYNLDSGFLIPNSALLKSPFIKNDSLLIQIFLYL
;
A
#
# COMPACT_ATOMS: atom_id res chain seq x y z
N TRP A 1 5.21 -4.65 -0.48
CA TRP A 1 5.29 -4.25 -1.89
C TRP A 1 6.60 -3.52 -2.11
N LYS A 2 7.45 -4.02 -3.02
CA LYS A 2 8.64 -3.30 -3.49
C LYS A 2 8.26 -2.52 -4.74
N LEU A 3 8.42 -1.19 -4.69
CA LEU A 3 8.17 -0.30 -5.81
C LEU A 3 9.54 0.13 -6.37
N ASP A 4 9.94 -0.50 -7.47
CA ASP A 4 11.18 -0.19 -8.19
C ASP A 4 11.05 1.05 -9.08
N ASN A 5 12.20 1.60 -9.50
CA ASN A 5 12.31 2.80 -10.34
C ASN A 5 11.57 3.99 -9.71
N PHE A 6 11.75 4.18 -8.41
CA PHE A 6 10.97 5.13 -7.61
C PHE A 6 11.42 6.58 -7.84
N THR A 7 12.73 6.82 -7.91
CA THR A 7 13.35 8.15 -7.92
C THR A 7 12.92 8.94 -9.15
N ALA A 8 12.98 8.32 -10.34
CA ALA A 8 12.55 8.97 -11.57
C ALA A 8 11.07 9.37 -11.55
N ARG A 9 10.20 8.59 -10.88
CA ARG A 9 8.76 8.89 -10.78
C ARG A 9 8.51 10.07 -9.87
N ILE A 10 9.11 10.07 -8.68
CA ILE A 10 8.90 11.15 -7.69
C ILE A 10 9.49 12.48 -8.17
N GLU A 11 10.63 12.45 -8.88
CA GLU A 11 11.28 13.65 -9.42
C GLU A 11 10.65 14.17 -10.71
N SER A 12 9.84 13.36 -11.42
CA SER A 12 9.21 13.77 -12.68
C SER A 12 8.28 14.97 -12.56
N GLY A 13 7.74 15.24 -11.37
CA GLY A 13 6.73 16.29 -11.16
C GLY A 13 5.39 15.99 -11.86
N HIS A 14 5.22 14.79 -12.43
CA HIS A 14 4.00 14.39 -13.11
C HIS A 14 3.12 13.49 -12.26
N SER A 15 1.80 13.68 -12.36
CA SER A 15 0.84 12.75 -11.75
C SER A 15 0.94 11.40 -12.44
N THR A 16 1.30 10.38 -11.66
CA THR A 16 1.48 9.01 -12.13
C THR A 16 0.90 8.06 -11.11
N LEU A 17 0.08 7.11 -11.58
CA LEU A 17 -0.50 6.08 -10.74
C LEU A 17 0.19 4.74 -10.98
N VAL A 18 0.56 4.05 -9.90
CA VAL A 18 1.18 2.72 -9.95
C VAL A 18 0.43 1.78 -9.02
N GLU A 19 0.11 0.59 -9.50
CA GLU A 19 -0.59 -0.43 -8.72
C GLU A 19 0.37 -1.55 -8.31
N SER A 20 0.19 -2.08 -7.10
CA SER A 20 0.85 -3.30 -6.67
C SER A 20 0.24 -4.53 -7.34
N PRO A 21 0.93 -5.69 -7.29
CA PRO A 21 0.28 -6.96 -7.55
C PRO A 21 -0.98 -7.14 -6.69
N ILE A 22 -2.00 -7.78 -7.27
CA ILE A 22 -3.25 -8.08 -6.58
C ILE A 22 -3.03 -9.22 -5.58
N PHE A 23 -3.56 -9.07 -4.37
CA PHE A 23 -3.69 -10.11 -3.36
C PHE A 23 -5.15 -10.26 -2.95
N SER A 24 -5.51 -11.31 -2.22
CA SER A 24 -6.89 -11.56 -1.80
C SER A 24 -6.97 -11.66 -0.28
N ILE A 25 -8.04 -11.11 0.32
CA ILE A 25 -8.37 -11.29 1.74
C ILE A 25 -9.83 -11.65 1.83
N LYS A 26 -10.16 -12.75 2.51
CA LYS A 26 -11.54 -13.26 2.62
C LYS A 26 -12.23 -13.33 1.25
N GLY A 27 -11.49 -13.74 0.21
CA GLY A 27 -11.97 -13.85 -1.17
C GLY A 27 -12.12 -12.53 -1.96
N LYS A 28 -11.86 -11.37 -1.35
CA LYS A 28 -11.93 -10.06 -2.03
C LYS A 28 -10.55 -9.67 -2.59
N PRO A 29 -10.45 -9.35 -3.89
CA PRO A 29 -9.19 -8.93 -4.51
C PRO A 29 -8.87 -7.48 -4.14
N LEU A 30 -7.65 -7.25 -3.65
CA LEU A 30 -7.14 -5.97 -3.20
C LEU A 30 -5.78 -5.69 -3.84
N HIS A 31 -5.42 -4.42 -3.92
CA HIS A 31 -4.08 -3.96 -4.29
C HIS A 31 -3.75 -2.64 -3.58
N LEU A 32 -2.47 -2.29 -3.52
CA LEU A 32 -2.03 -0.97 -3.13
C LEU A 32 -1.91 -0.09 -4.37
N VAL A 33 -2.30 1.17 -4.24
CA VAL A 33 -2.08 2.22 -5.23
C VAL A 33 -1.08 3.21 -4.67
N ALA A 34 -0.13 3.60 -5.51
CA ALA A 34 0.77 4.73 -5.29
C ALA A 34 0.46 5.82 -6.33
N ASP A 35 -0.10 6.93 -5.87
CA ASP A 35 -0.38 8.12 -6.68
C ASP A 35 0.68 9.17 -6.39
N PHE A 36 1.55 9.40 -7.38
CA PHE A 36 2.59 10.41 -7.34
C PHE A 36 2.01 11.76 -7.72
N GLN A 37 2.50 12.81 -7.09
CA GLN A 37 2.02 14.18 -7.33
C GLN A 37 0.51 14.30 -7.08
N HIS A 38 0.05 13.66 -5.99
CA HIS A 38 -1.37 13.55 -5.67
C HIS A 38 -2.02 14.95 -5.58
N LEU A 39 -3.12 15.14 -6.31
CA LEU A 39 -3.81 16.43 -6.45
C LEU A 39 -2.91 17.57 -7.00
N ASN A 40 -1.94 17.23 -7.84
CA ASN A 40 -0.93 18.14 -8.40
C ASN A 40 -0.09 18.84 -7.31
N ARG A 41 0.20 18.12 -6.23
CA ARG A 41 1.05 18.58 -5.12
C ARG A 41 2.15 17.56 -4.87
N ASP A 42 3.26 18.00 -4.30
CA ASP A 42 4.45 17.19 -3.99
C ASP A 42 4.24 16.16 -2.85
N PHE A 43 3.30 15.26 -3.05
CA PHE A 43 2.99 14.15 -2.17
C PHE A 43 2.95 12.84 -2.94
N LEU A 44 3.42 11.80 -2.27
CA LEU A 44 3.09 10.42 -2.57
C LEU A 44 1.85 10.06 -1.74
N TYR A 45 0.80 9.61 -2.41
CA TYR A 45 -0.39 9.08 -1.75
C TYR A 45 -0.45 7.56 -1.92
N LEU A 46 -0.48 6.84 -0.79
CA LEU A 46 -0.58 5.39 -0.76
C LEU A 46 -1.96 4.97 -0.28
N GLN A 47 -2.64 4.09 -1.01
CA GLN A 47 -3.99 3.66 -0.67
C GLN A 47 -4.15 2.16 -0.88
N LEU A 48 -4.88 1.50 0.02
CA LEU A 48 -5.40 0.15 -0.24
C LEU A 48 -6.73 0.28 -0.95
N THR A 49 -6.91 -0.39 -2.08
CA THR A 49 -8.15 -0.33 -2.88
C THR A 49 -8.59 -1.73 -3.30
N GLN A 50 -9.87 -1.85 -3.67
CA GLN A 50 -10.42 -3.08 -4.23
C GLN A 50 -10.11 -3.16 -5.74
N ALA A 51 -9.48 -4.26 -6.16
CA ALA A 51 -9.18 -4.46 -7.57
C ALA A 51 -10.46 -4.85 -8.34
N LYS A 52 -10.69 -4.21 -9.50
CA LYS A 52 -11.88 -4.46 -10.35
C LYS A 52 -11.84 -5.84 -11.02
N THR A 53 -10.67 -6.43 -11.18
CA THR A 53 -10.49 -7.75 -11.80
C THR A 53 -9.87 -8.71 -10.80
N ARG A 54 -10.33 -9.97 -10.79
CA ARG A 54 -9.63 -11.03 -10.05
C ARG A 54 -8.29 -11.26 -10.74
N SER A 55 -7.23 -11.34 -9.95
CA SER A 55 -5.90 -11.68 -10.46
C SER A 55 -5.97 -12.96 -11.30
N LYS A 56 -5.51 -12.92 -12.56
CA LYS A 56 -5.25 -14.13 -13.35
C LYS A 56 -4.09 -14.95 -12.76
N ASN A 57 -3.24 -14.29 -11.96
CA ASN A 57 -2.11 -14.89 -11.26
C ASN A 57 -2.57 -15.39 -9.89
N ARG A 58 -2.40 -16.68 -9.61
CA ARG A 58 -2.83 -17.34 -8.35
C ARG A 58 -2.00 -16.93 -7.10
N ASN A 59 -1.55 -15.69 -7.01
CA ASN A 59 -0.96 -15.14 -5.78
C ASN A 59 -2.08 -14.84 -4.77
N ASN A 60 -2.83 -15.88 -4.41
CA ASN A 60 -3.87 -15.82 -3.41
C ASN A 60 -3.21 -15.95 -2.04
N ILE A 61 -3.12 -14.85 -1.30
CA ILE A 61 -2.83 -14.93 0.13
C ILE A 61 -4.13 -15.39 0.81
N ILE A 62 -4.37 -16.70 0.82
CA ILE A 62 -5.47 -17.27 1.60
C ILE A 62 -5.01 -17.28 3.05
N ILE A 63 -5.43 -16.28 3.82
CA ILE A 63 -5.25 -16.28 5.27
C ILE A 63 -6.28 -17.27 5.82
N ASP A 64 -5.84 -18.51 6.04
CA ASP A 64 -6.62 -19.55 6.70
C ASP A 64 -6.78 -19.16 8.17
N MET A 65 -7.94 -18.61 8.52
CA MET A 65 -8.26 -18.15 9.88
C MET A 65 -8.77 -19.29 10.78
N GLY A 66 -8.44 -20.55 10.47
CA GLY A 66 -8.97 -21.70 11.19
C GLY A 66 -10.43 -21.89 10.83
N GLY A 67 -10.72 -22.99 10.13
CA GLY A 67 -12.06 -23.29 9.64
C GLY A 67 -13.12 -23.14 10.72
N LEU A 68 -14.10 -22.24 10.49
CA LEU A 68 -15.49 -22.29 11.00
C LEU A 68 -16.24 -20.96 10.83
N PHE A 69 -15.98 -20.16 9.79
CA PHE A 69 -16.89 -19.06 9.48
C PHE A 69 -17.39 -19.15 8.05
N LYS A 70 -18.67 -19.55 7.99
CA LYS A 70 -19.65 -19.38 6.92
C LYS A 70 -19.32 -18.14 6.07
N GLU A 71 -19.65 -18.22 4.78
CA GLU A 71 -19.88 -17.06 3.93
C GLU A 71 -20.74 -16.02 4.68
N ILE A 72 -20.09 -15.10 5.39
CA ILE A 72 -20.78 -13.93 5.91
C ILE A 72 -20.85 -13.01 4.71
N ALA A 73 -22.03 -12.95 4.13
CA ALA A 73 -22.49 -11.97 3.16
C ALA A 73 -22.46 -10.54 3.75
N ASN A 74 -21.31 -10.10 4.25
CA ASN A 74 -21.06 -8.71 4.59
C ASN A 74 -20.38 -8.06 3.37
N ASP A 75 -21.21 -7.49 2.52
CA ASP A 75 -20.77 -6.75 1.32
C ASP A 75 -19.85 -5.58 1.66
N LYS A 76 -19.92 -5.03 2.89
CA LYS A 76 -18.99 -4.02 3.39
C LYS A 76 -17.91 -4.68 4.24
N ILE A 77 -16.74 -4.91 3.65
CA ILE A 77 -15.57 -5.21 4.46
C ILE A 77 -15.03 -3.91 5.03
N SER A 78 -15.15 -3.73 6.34
CA SER A 78 -14.40 -2.74 7.09
C SER A 78 -13.21 -3.44 7.78
N PHE A 79 -12.13 -3.70 7.05
CA PHE A 79 -10.87 -4.04 7.74
C PHE A 79 -10.17 -2.75 8.14
N LYS A 80 -9.79 -2.69 9.41
CA LYS A 80 -8.85 -1.69 9.88
C LYS A 80 -7.48 -2.03 9.29
N HIS A 81 -6.74 -1.02 8.83
CA HIS A 81 -5.40 -1.22 8.32
C HIS A 81 -4.47 -0.04 8.59
N LYS A 82 -3.17 -0.28 8.47
CA LYS A 82 -2.11 0.75 8.45
C LYS A 82 -1.17 0.48 7.29
N ILE A 83 -0.65 1.55 6.70
CA ILE A 83 0.36 1.50 5.64
C ILE A 83 1.67 2.02 6.23
N SER A 84 2.75 1.28 6.02
CA SER A 84 4.10 1.65 6.46
C SER A 84 5.04 1.75 5.26
N VAL A 85 5.84 2.80 5.23
CA VAL A 85 7.02 2.90 4.36
C VAL A 85 8.24 2.56 5.19
N LEU A 86 8.89 1.46 4.82
CA LEU A 86 9.96 0.87 5.62
C LEU A 86 11.21 1.73 5.57
N ASN A 87 11.80 1.95 6.74
CA ASN A 87 13.15 2.43 6.83
C ASN A 87 14.12 1.33 6.35
N GLN A 88 14.90 1.60 5.30
CA GLN A 88 15.80 0.62 4.69
C GLN A 88 17.25 0.78 5.16
N GLN A 89 17.50 1.68 6.11
CA GLN A 89 18.77 1.88 6.81
C GLN A 89 18.65 1.38 8.26
N ASN A 90 19.78 1.04 8.90
CA ASN A 90 19.96 0.62 10.31
C ASN A 90 18.70 0.27 11.13
N GLN A 91 18.68 -0.92 11.73
CA GLN A 91 17.57 -1.51 12.52
C GLN A 91 16.96 -0.65 13.66
N ARG A 92 17.56 0.48 14.03
CA ARG A 92 17.07 1.38 15.11
C ARG A 92 16.18 2.51 14.61
N SER A 93 16.12 2.74 13.31
CA SER A 93 15.35 3.83 12.71
C SER A 93 13.88 3.42 12.54
N LYS A 94 12.96 4.37 12.78
CA LYS A 94 11.51 4.10 12.65
C LYS A 94 11.04 4.25 11.21
N ASP A 95 10.03 3.45 10.87
CA ASP A 95 9.27 3.56 9.63
C ASP A 95 8.36 4.80 9.62
N LEU A 96 7.93 5.23 8.42
CA LEU A 96 6.80 6.14 8.29
C LEU A 96 5.52 5.33 8.29
N ILE A 97 4.68 5.50 9.30
CA ILE A 97 3.46 4.71 9.47
C ILE A 97 2.26 5.63 9.41
N SER A 98 1.25 5.25 8.63
CA SER A 98 -0.01 5.95 8.53
C SER A 98 -0.75 5.95 9.87
N GLN A 99 -1.70 6.89 10.00
CA GLN A 99 -2.79 6.70 10.95
C GLN A 99 -3.58 5.44 10.59
N GLU A 100 -4.42 5.04 11.52
CA GLU A 100 -5.27 3.89 11.34
C GLU A 100 -6.43 4.21 10.40
N LEU A 101 -6.59 3.38 9.36
CA LEU A 101 -7.57 3.55 8.30
C LEU A 101 -8.67 2.50 8.42
N TYR A 102 -9.93 2.91 8.25
CA TYR A 102 -11.11 2.07 8.50
C TYR A 102 -11.91 1.72 7.24
N ASN A 103 -11.56 2.34 6.11
CA ASN A 103 -12.20 2.17 4.81
C ASN A 103 -11.14 2.09 3.71
N LEU A 104 -11.57 1.76 2.49
CA LEU A 104 -10.71 1.70 1.31
C LEU A 104 -10.60 3.05 0.58
N ASP A 105 -11.29 4.09 1.03
CA ASP A 105 -11.38 5.38 0.36
C ASP A 105 -10.32 6.38 0.86
N SER A 106 -9.73 6.09 2.02
CA SER A 106 -8.66 6.87 2.65
C SER A 106 -7.29 6.22 2.45
N GLY A 107 -6.24 7.03 2.54
CA GLY A 107 -4.86 6.59 2.33
C GLY A 107 -3.87 7.38 3.16
N PHE A 108 -2.59 7.08 2.93
CA PHE A 108 -1.45 7.67 3.60
C PHE A 108 -0.76 8.67 2.70
N LEU A 109 -0.84 9.95 3.08
CA LEU A 109 -0.21 11.06 2.37
C LEU A 109 1.18 11.34 2.95
N ILE A 110 2.21 11.31 2.10
CA ILE A 110 3.61 11.50 2.49
C ILE A 110 4.22 12.62 1.64
N PRO A 111 4.76 13.69 2.23
CA PRO A 111 5.46 14.72 1.47
C PRO A 111 6.67 14.13 0.73
N ASN A 112 6.88 14.50 -0.53
CA ASN A 112 8.02 14.02 -1.31
C ASN A 112 9.36 14.37 -0.64
N SER A 113 9.42 15.52 0.03
CA SER A 113 10.59 15.96 0.81
C SER A 113 10.95 15.04 1.98
N ALA A 114 10.00 14.25 2.50
CA ALA A 114 10.28 13.26 3.54
C ALA A 114 10.91 11.98 2.98
N LEU A 115 10.76 11.73 1.67
CA LEU A 115 11.24 10.53 0.99
C LEU A 115 12.55 10.77 0.23
N LEU A 116 12.73 11.94 -0.38
CA LEU A 116 13.94 12.28 -1.11
C LEU A 116 15.15 12.39 -0.16
N LYS A 117 16.28 11.79 -0.57
CA LYS A 117 17.53 11.73 0.23
C LYS A 117 17.33 11.18 1.65
N SER A 118 16.31 10.35 1.84
CA SER A 118 15.91 9.78 3.12
C SER A 118 16.35 8.30 3.23
N PRO A 119 16.26 7.68 4.42
CA PRO A 119 16.57 6.27 4.58
C PRO A 119 15.51 5.32 3.99
N PHE A 120 14.41 5.86 3.43
CA PHE A 120 13.29 5.08 2.92
C PHE A 120 13.52 4.58 1.49
N ILE A 121 14.43 5.19 0.73
CA ILE A 121 14.76 4.80 -0.65
C ILE A 121 16.13 4.11 -0.65
N LYS A 122 16.19 2.88 -1.17
CA LYS A 122 17.44 2.12 -1.32
C LYS A 122 17.42 1.38 -2.66
N ASN A 123 18.53 1.45 -3.40
CA ASN A 123 18.66 0.87 -4.75
C ASN A 123 17.45 1.23 -5.64
N ASP A 124 17.12 2.53 -5.67
CA ASP A 124 15.99 3.08 -6.42
C ASP A 124 14.63 2.41 -6.15
N SER A 125 14.46 1.88 -4.94
CA SER A 125 13.27 1.15 -4.54
C SER A 125 12.69 1.69 -3.24
N LEU A 126 11.36 1.76 -3.18
CA LEU A 126 10.60 2.02 -1.96
C LEU A 126 9.96 0.71 -1.46
N LEU A 127 10.08 0.41 -0.18
CA LEU A 127 9.42 -0.74 0.44
C LEU A 127 8.19 -0.29 1.23
N ILE A 128 7.03 -0.80 0.82
CA ILE A 128 5.74 -0.50 1.42
C ILE A 128 5.20 -1.76 2.09
N GLN A 129 4.85 -1.69 3.35
CA GLN A 129 4.21 -2.76 4.12
C GLN A 129 2.78 -2.35 4.48
N ILE A 130 1.87 -3.33 4.51
CA ILE A 130 0.51 -3.13 5.01
C ILE A 130 0.26 -4.03 6.22
N PHE A 131 -0.32 -3.45 7.25
CA PHE A 131 -0.82 -4.16 8.44
C PHE A 131 -2.33 -4.23 8.34
N LEU A 132 -2.88 -5.44 8.37
CA LEU A 132 -4.31 -5.69 8.27
C LEU A 132 -4.78 -6.29 9.59
N TYR A 133 -5.83 -5.71 10.16
CA TYR A 133 -6.44 -6.19 11.39
C TYR A 133 -7.78 -6.85 11.00
N LEU A 134 -7.90 -8.16 11.25
CA LEU A 134 -8.92 -9.04 10.67
C LEU A 134 -9.94 -9.59 11.67
#